data_AF-A0A2E8R6A0-F1
#
_entry.id   AF-A0A2E8R6A0-F1
#
_cell.length_a   1.000
_cell.length_b   1.000
_cell.length_c   1.000
_cell.angle_alpha   90.00
_cell.angle_beta   90.00
_cell.angle_gamma   90.00
#
_symmetry.space_group_name_H-M   'P 1'
#
loop_
_entity.id
_entity.type
_entity.pdbx_description
1 polymer ?
#
loop_
_entity_poly.entity_id
_entity_poly.type
_entity_poly.pdbx_seq_one_letter_code
_entity_poly.pdbx_strand_id
1 'polypeptide(L)'
;MKYLIFLCFLLLSVNIYSQEEKASIEDFVSEHQGLEENESGEITPINDREINKKIRFFIEERFVNVEFTRNIIWDNYQTFISPYDRYHYHTFIVQVKVQGHDRLKYLEVTYYPRTEKVESGFEWDDETMEFEDKTKVKEVEAINS
;
A
#
# COMPACT_ATOMS: atom_id res chain seq x y z
N MET A 1 30.87 35.38 -3.89
CA MET A 1 31.63 34.13 -3.63
C MET A 1 31.25 33.43 -2.32
N LYS A 2 31.09 34.13 -1.18
CA LYS A 2 30.70 33.51 0.10
C LYS A 2 29.36 32.75 0.08
N TYR A 3 28.33 33.30 -0.57
CA TYR A 3 27.02 32.66 -0.69
C TYR A 3 27.00 31.45 -1.64
N LEU A 4 27.93 31.41 -2.62
CA LEU A 4 28.05 30.28 -3.55
C LEU A 4 28.67 29.05 -2.86
N ILE A 5 29.60 29.27 -1.93
CA ILE A 5 30.21 28.21 -1.11
C ILE A 5 29.19 27.63 -0.11
N PHE A 6 28.30 28.47 0.43
CA PHE A 6 27.24 28.02 1.35
C PHE A 6 26.17 27.18 0.64
N LEU A 7 25.81 27.52 -0.60
CA LEU A 7 24.89 26.72 -1.41
C LEU A 7 25.49 25.34 -1.78
N CYS A 8 26.81 25.28 -2.01
CA CYS A 8 27.51 24.04 -2.34
C CYS A 8 27.58 23.07 -1.14
N PHE A 9 27.67 23.59 0.09
CA PHE A 9 27.67 22.78 1.31
C PHE A 9 26.28 22.19 1.62
N LEU A 10 25.20 22.87 1.24
CA LEU A 10 23.82 22.37 1.39
C LEU A 10 23.50 21.20 0.45
N LEU A 11 24.16 21.13 -0.70
CA LEU A 11 23.99 20.07 -1.71
C LEU A 11 24.79 18.79 -1.40
N LEU A 12 25.76 18.85 -0.47
CA LEU A 12 26.59 17.70 -0.07
C LEU A 12 25.96 16.86 1.05
N SER A 13 24.90 17.33 1.71
CA SER A 13 24.21 16.62 2.78
C SER A 13 22.99 15.80 2.32
N VAL A 14 22.75 15.72 1.02
CA VAL A 14 21.68 14.89 0.46
C VAL A 14 22.20 13.45 0.39
N ASN A 15 22.01 12.68 1.46
CA ASN A 15 22.21 11.24 1.41
C ASN A 15 21.10 10.66 0.52
N ILE A 16 21.43 10.38 -0.74
CA ILE A 16 20.56 9.65 -1.66
C ILE A 16 20.62 8.17 -1.26
N TYR A 17 19.76 7.75 -0.33
CA TYR A 17 19.48 6.33 -0.12
C TYR A 17 18.49 5.89 -1.22
N SER A 18 19.01 5.28 -2.30
CA SER A 18 18.25 5.01 -3.53
C SER A 18 18.07 3.52 -3.84
N GLN A 19 18.13 2.63 -2.86
CA GLN A 19 17.63 1.27 -3.06
C GLN A 19 16.75 0.90 -1.86
N GLU A 20 15.46 0.72 -2.12
CA GLU A 20 14.59 0.04 -1.15
C GLU A 20 15.22 -1.31 -0.81
N GLU A 21 15.25 -1.62 0.49
CA GLU A 21 15.85 -2.86 0.95
C GLU A 21 15.02 -4.04 0.47
N LYS A 22 15.65 -4.93 -0.31
CA LYS A 22 14.98 -6.11 -0.86
C LYS A 22 14.61 -7.09 0.24
N ALA A 23 13.45 -7.73 0.10
CA ALA A 23 13.04 -8.78 1.02
C ALA A 23 14.03 -9.96 1.00
N SER A 24 14.23 -10.57 2.16
CA SER A 24 14.98 -11.82 2.33
C SER A 24 14.06 -13.05 2.20
N ILE A 25 14.65 -14.24 2.09
CA ILE A 25 13.84 -15.48 2.07
C ILE A 25 13.24 -15.73 3.45
N GLU A 26 13.97 -15.37 4.49
CA GLU A 26 13.54 -15.43 5.87
C GLU A 26 12.31 -14.56 6.12
N ASP A 27 12.27 -13.36 5.50
CA ASP A 27 11.08 -12.49 5.56
C ASP A 27 9.85 -13.20 4.96
N PHE A 28 9.99 -13.88 3.82
CA PHE A 28 8.88 -14.63 3.20
C PHE A 28 8.40 -15.79 4.07
N VAL A 29 9.35 -16.55 4.64
CA VAL A 29 9.04 -17.68 5.52
C VAL A 29 8.33 -17.19 6.77
N SER A 30 8.84 -16.12 7.39
CA SER A 30 8.25 -15.52 8.59
C SER A 30 6.82 -15.08 8.32
N GLU A 31 6.59 -14.25 7.30
CA GLU A 31 5.25 -13.75 6.95
C GLU A 31 4.27 -14.88 6.64
N HIS A 32 4.68 -15.87 5.85
CA HIS A 32 3.80 -16.97 5.47
C HIS A 32 3.43 -17.86 6.67
N GLN A 33 4.37 -18.13 7.58
CA GLN A 33 4.12 -18.96 8.77
C GLN A 33 3.29 -18.25 9.84
N GLY A 34 3.31 -16.91 9.86
CA GLY A 34 2.52 -16.13 10.81
C GLY A 34 1.12 -15.75 10.32
N LEU A 35 0.67 -16.31 9.19
CA LEU A 35 -0.75 -16.25 8.81
C LEU A 35 -1.55 -17.18 9.73
N GLU A 36 -2.53 -16.62 10.43
CA GLU A 36 -3.42 -17.36 11.33
C GLU A 36 -4.87 -17.27 10.85
N GLU A 37 -5.65 -18.34 11.03
CA GLU A 37 -7.11 -18.33 10.81
C GLU A 37 -7.81 -17.94 12.12
N ASN A 38 -8.66 -16.92 12.07
CA ASN A 38 -9.43 -16.48 13.22
C ASN A 38 -10.72 -17.31 13.42
N GLU A 39 -11.46 -17.04 14.50
CA GLU A 39 -12.70 -17.78 14.83
C GLU A 39 -13.80 -17.68 13.76
N SER A 40 -13.73 -16.67 12.90
CA SER A 40 -14.67 -16.44 11.79
C SER A 40 -14.23 -17.13 10.49
N GLY A 41 -13.10 -17.82 10.49
CA GLY A 41 -12.51 -18.43 9.29
C GLY A 41 -11.81 -17.43 8.37
N GLU A 42 -11.50 -16.22 8.85
CA GLU A 42 -10.74 -15.21 8.10
C GLU A 42 -9.26 -15.31 8.45
N ILE A 43 -8.39 -15.07 7.47
CA ILE A 43 -6.95 -15.05 7.68
C ILE A 43 -6.52 -13.70 8.26
N THR A 44 -5.69 -13.73 9.29
CA THR A 44 -5.06 -12.56 9.91
C THR A 44 -3.54 -12.61 9.73
N PRO A 45 -2.93 -11.56 9.17
CA PRO A 45 -1.48 -11.47 9.02
C PRO A 45 -0.78 -11.14 10.33
N ILE A 46 0.54 -11.29 10.34
CA ILE A 46 1.37 -10.86 11.47
C ILE A 46 1.14 -9.38 11.73
N ASN A 47 0.94 -9.03 13.01
CA ASN A 47 0.78 -7.64 13.43
C ASN A 47 -0.41 -6.91 12.77
N ASP A 48 -1.50 -7.64 12.46
CA ASP A 48 -2.74 -7.14 11.88
C ASP A 48 -3.21 -5.80 12.49
N ARG A 49 -3.11 -5.63 13.81
CA ARG A 49 -3.50 -4.39 14.50
C ARG A 49 -2.73 -3.16 13.98
N GLU A 50 -1.42 -3.26 13.80
CA GLU A 50 -0.62 -2.13 13.33
C GLU A 50 -0.81 -1.91 11.82
N ILE A 51 -0.95 -2.98 11.05
CA ILE A 51 -1.28 -2.90 9.62
C ILE A 51 -2.60 -2.17 9.43
N ASN A 52 -3.64 -2.58 10.16
CA ASN A 52 -4.97 -1.96 10.12
C ASN A 52 -4.93 -0.48 10.48
N LYS A 53 -4.09 -0.09 11.44
CA LYS A 53 -3.89 1.32 11.79
C LYS A 53 -3.24 2.11 10.66
N LYS A 54 -2.19 1.57 10.03
CA LYS A 54 -1.52 2.21 8.89
C LYS A 54 -2.45 2.36 7.69
N ILE A 55 -3.24 1.33 7.39
CA ILE A 55 -4.23 1.37 6.32
C ILE A 55 -5.28 2.45 6.61
N ARG A 56 -5.85 2.51 7.82
CA ARG A 56 -6.82 3.56 8.19
C ARG A 56 -6.25 4.96 7.98
N PHE A 57 -5.03 5.20 8.47
CA PHE A 57 -4.34 6.48 8.30
C PHE A 57 -4.14 6.82 6.83
N PHE A 58 -3.67 5.86 6.02
CA PHE A 58 -3.50 6.04 4.58
C PHE A 58 -4.82 6.41 3.88
N ILE A 59 -5.93 5.74 4.20
CA ILE A 59 -7.25 6.04 3.63
C ILE A 59 -7.70 7.45 4.01
N GLU A 60 -7.59 7.81 5.29
CA GLU A 60 -7.97 9.13 5.81
C GLU A 60 -7.15 10.26 5.18
N GLU A 61 -5.85 10.04 4.95
CA GLU A 61 -4.97 11.03 4.31
C GLU A 61 -5.24 11.16 2.81
N ARG A 62 -5.46 10.04 2.11
CA ARG A 62 -5.56 10.01 0.64
C ARG A 62 -6.95 10.38 0.12
N PHE A 63 -8.02 9.97 0.81
CA PHE A 63 -9.39 10.08 0.31
C PHE A 63 -10.25 10.97 1.20
N VAL A 64 -10.21 12.28 0.93
CA VAL A 64 -10.92 13.32 1.71
C VAL A 64 -12.45 13.16 1.74
N ASN A 65 -13.02 12.43 0.78
CA ASN A 65 -14.45 12.13 0.69
C ASN A 65 -14.87 10.91 1.52
N VAL A 66 -13.94 10.17 2.13
CA VAL A 66 -14.23 9.04 3.02
C VAL A 66 -14.56 9.57 4.43
N GLU A 67 -15.71 9.16 4.97
CA GLU A 67 -16.13 9.47 6.34
C GLU A 67 -15.40 8.59 7.36
N PHE A 68 -15.35 7.27 7.10
CA PHE A 68 -14.65 6.32 7.93
C PHE A 68 -14.38 5.01 7.19
N THR A 69 -13.37 4.27 7.65
CA THR A 69 -13.10 2.89 7.24
C THR A 69 -13.91 1.93 8.10
N ARG A 70 -14.83 1.17 7.49
CA ARG A 70 -15.70 0.22 8.20
C ARG A 70 -14.97 -1.07 8.54
N ASN A 71 -14.35 -1.69 7.54
CA ASN A 71 -13.63 -2.95 7.69
C ASN A 71 -12.38 -3.00 6.81
N ILE A 72 -11.41 -3.80 7.21
CA ILE A 72 -10.20 -4.10 6.44
C ILE A 72 -10.08 -5.61 6.47
N ILE A 73 -10.18 -6.23 5.29
CA ILE A 73 -10.22 -7.68 5.15
C ILE A 73 -8.95 -8.09 4.42
N TRP A 74 -8.19 -9.00 5.00
CA TRP A 74 -7.05 -9.60 4.32
C TRP A 74 -7.54 -10.40 3.10
N ASP A 75 -6.92 -10.18 1.95
CA ASP A 75 -7.29 -10.85 0.71
C ASP A 75 -6.24 -11.89 0.31
N ASN A 76 -4.99 -11.46 0.16
CA ASN A 76 -3.91 -12.36 -0.24
C ASN A 76 -2.52 -11.86 0.19
N TYR A 77 -1.53 -12.76 0.07
CA TYR A 77 -0.12 -12.47 0.24
C TYR A 77 0.64 -12.91 -1.01
N GLN A 78 1.44 -12.02 -1.59
CA GLN A 78 2.21 -12.28 -2.80
C GLN A 78 3.71 -12.14 -2.53
N THR A 79 4.49 -13.03 -3.14
CA THR A 79 5.96 -13.02 -3.10
C THR A 79 6.51 -13.12 -4.51
N PHE A 80 7.57 -12.38 -4.80
CA PHE A 80 8.29 -12.45 -6.06
C PHE A 80 9.78 -12.67 -5.82
N ILE A 81 10.38 -13.58 -6.59
CA ILE A 81 11.81 -13.87 -6.54
C ILE A 81 12.35 -13.97 -7.96
N SER A 82 13.41 -13.22 -8.23
CA SER A 82 14.24 -13.33 -9.43
C SER A 82 15.71 -13.14 -9.08
N PRO A 83 16.66 -13.41 -10.00
CA PRO A 83 18.08 -13.10 -9.79
C PRO A 83 18.36 -11.62 -9.50
N TYR A 84 17.47 -10.71 -9.94
CA TYR A 84 17.66 -9.27 -9.83
C TYR A 84 16.88 -8.65 -8.69
N ASP A 85 15.75 -9.22 -8.31
CA ASP A 85 14.82 -8.57 -7.38
C ASP A 85 14.01 -9.55 -6.52
N ARG A 86 13.63 -9.09 -5.33
CA ARG A 86 12.83 -9.83 -4.36
C ARG A 86 11.93 -8.87 -3.58
N TYR A 87 10.63 -9.10 -3.65
CA TYR A 87 9.64 -8.33 -2.92
C TYR A 87 8.48 -9.20 -2.46
N HIS A 88 7.73 -8.68 -1.51
CA HIS A 88 6.50 -9.28 -1.00
C HIS A 88 5.54 -8.19 -0.55
N TYR A 89 4.25 -8.51 -0.52
CA TYR A 89 3.24 -7.63 0.02
C TYR A 89 1.96 -8.41 0.35
N HIS A 90 1.18 -7.84 1.26
CA HIS A 90 -0.20 -8.23 1.50
C HIS A 90 -1.13 -7.31 0.75
N THR A 91 -2.24 -7.87 0.29
CA THR A 91 -3.36 -7.13 -0.28
C THR A 91 -4.55 -7.22 0.67
N PHE A 92 -5.24 -6.10 0.84
CA PHE A 92 -6.44 -5.98 1.66
C PHE A 92 -7.59 -5.36 0.86
N ILE A 93 -8.79 -5.87 1.07
CA ILE A 93 -10.03 -5.21 0.66
C ILE A 93 -10.51 -4.30 1.79
N VAL A 94 -10.53 -3.01 1.52
CA VAL A 94 -10.96 -1.99 2.47
C VAL A 94 -12.39 -1.56 2.17
N GLN A 95 -13.26 -1.66 3.17
CA GLN A 95 -14.63 -1.16 3.10
C GLN A 95 -14.71 0.24 3.69
N VAL A 96 -15.16 1.21 2.92
CA VAL A 96 -15.24 2.61 3.33
C VAL A 96 -16.65 3.17 3.21
N LYS A 97 -17.00 4.09 4.11
CA LYS A 97 -18.19 4.92 3.99
C LYS A 97 -17.79 6.23 3.32
N VAL A 98 -18.40 6.56 2.18
CA VAL A 98 -18.16 7.82 1.46
C VAL A 98 -19.27 8.83 1.78
N GLN A 99 -18.89 10.09 1.88
CA GLN A 99 -19.80 11.21 2.17
C GLN A 99 -20.95 11.26 1.18
N GLY A 100 -22.19 11.30 1.69
CA GLY A 100 -23.38 11.40 0.85
C GLY A 100 -23.78 10.11 0.11
N HIS A 101 -23.09 8.98 0.34
CA HIS A 101 -23.42 7.70 -0.27
C HIS A 101 -23.85 6.68 0.78
N ASP A 102 -25.08 6.16 0.68
CA ASP A 102 -25.61 5.20 1.65
C ASP A 102 -24.86 3.86 1.68
N ARG A 103 -24.45 3.38 0.50
CA ARG A 103 -23.74 2.10 0.35
C ARG A 103 -22.26 2.24 0.66
N LEU A 104 -21.72 1.22 1.32
CA LEU A 104 -20.28 1.08 1.48
C LEU A 104 -19.62 0.86 0.12
N LYS A 105 -18.42 1.43 -0.01
CA LYS A 105 -17.56 1.33 -1.19
C LYS A 105 -16.33 0.51 -0.83
N TYR A 106 -15.70 -0.04 -1.85
CA TYR A 106 -14.60 -0.99 -1.70
C TYR A 106 -13.42 -0.52 -2.52
N LEU A 107 -12.22 -0.65 -1.96
CA LEU A 107 -10.98 -0.45 -2.69
C LEU A 107 -9.90 -1.39 -2.16
N GLU A 108 -8.92 -1.67 -3.01
CA GLU A 108 -7.81 -2.54 -2.66
C GLU A 108 -6.62 -1.71 -2.16
N VAL A 109 -5.95 -2.21 -1.12
CA VAL A 109 -4.76 -1.61 -0.54
C VAL A 109 -3.66 -2.64 -0.43
N THR A 110 -2.46 -2.27 -0.84
CA THR A 110 -1.24 -3.06 -0.71
C THR A 110 -0.43 -2.59 0.49
N TYR A 111 0.02 -3.53 1.31
CA TYR A 111 0.95 -3.30 2.42
C TYR A 111 2.24 -4.08 2.21
N TYR A 112 3.38 -3.40 2.29
CA TYR A 112 4.71 -3.99 2.13
C TYR A 112 5.33 -4.21 3.52
N PRO A 113 5.47 -5.45 4.03
CA PRO A 113 5.97 -5.69 5.38
C PRO A 113 7.36 -5.13 5.63
N ARG A 114 8.27 -5.23 4.64
CA ARG A 114 9.65 -4.76 4.79
C ARG A 114 9.79 -3.25 4.99
N THR A 115 9.03 -2.46 4.25
CA THR A 115 9.09 -0.99 4.29
C THR A 115 7.98 -0.38 5.17
N GLU A 116 7.05 -1.22 5.61
CA GLU A 116 5.79 -0.87 6.27
C GLU A 116 4.95 0.17 5.51
N LYS A 117 5.16 0.26 4.18
CA LYS A 117 4.48 1.21 3.30
C LYS A 117 3.10 0.68 2.94
N VAL A 118 2.15 1.60 2.81
CA VAL A 118 0.80 1.34 2.34
C VAL A 118 0.59 2.08 1.03
N GLU A 119 0.06 1.40 0.03
CA GLU A 119 -0.22 1.96 -1.29
C GLU A 119 -1.57 1.48 -1.82
N SER A 120 -2.12 2.21 -2.79
CA SER A 120 -3.31 1.78 -3.54
C SER A 120 -3.28 2.39 -4.93
N GLY A 121 -3.62 1.55 -5.92
CA GLY A 121 -3.86 1.97 -7.30
C GLY A 121 -5.22 2.62 -7.53
N PHE A 122 -6.08 2.64 -6.52
CA PHE A 122 -7.45 3.12 -6.65
C PHE A 122 -7.52 4.65 -6.54
N GLU A 123 -8.38 5.22 -7.36
CA GLU A 123 -8.76 6.64 -7.37
C GLU A 123 -10.29 6.74 -7.34
N TRP A 124 -10.82 7.79 -6.69
CA TRP A 124 -12.25 8.05 -6.70
C TRP A 124 -12.67 8.68 -8.03
N ASP A 125 -13.74 8.16 -8.62
CA ASP A 125 -14.35 8.70 -9.83
C ASP A 125 -15.70 9.34 -9.49
N ASP A 126 -15.83 10.65 -9.72
CA ASP A 126 -17.04 11.41 -9.40
C ASP A 126 -18.22 11.12 -10.36
N GLU A 127 -17.95 10.61 -11.57
CA GLU A 127 -18.99 10.30 -12.56
C GLU A 127 -19.65 8.97 -12.23
N THR A 128 -18.85 7.95 -11.94
CA THR A 128 -19.33 6.61 -11.59
C THR A 128 -19.66 6.49 -10.10
N MET A 129 -19.16 7.42 -9.28
CA MET A 129 -19.26 7.39 -7.82
C MET A 129 -18.67 6.10 -7.24
N GLU A 130 -17.59 5.61 -7.82
CA GLU A 130 -16.89 4.38 -7.42
C GLU A 130 -15.38 4.63 -7.32
N PHE A 131 -14.68 3.73 -6.61
CA PHE A 131 -13.23 3.67 -6.67
C PHE A 131 -12.81 2.82 -7.86
N GLU A 132 -11.94 3.36 -8.71
CA GLU A 132 -11.43 2.69 -9.90
C GLU A 132 -9.94 2.45 -9.81
N ASP A 133 -9.51 1.25 -10.16
CA ASP A 133 -8.10 0.88 -10.20
C ASP A 133 -7.43 1.46 -11.46
N LYS A 134 -6.66 2.55 -11.29
CA LYS A 134 -5.96 3.22 -12.39
C LYS A 134 -4.60 2.58 -12.71
N THR A 135 -4.12 1.60 -11.95
CA THR A 135 -2.86 0.91 -12.26
C THR A 135 -3.02 -0.01 -13.46
N LYS A 136 -4.14 -0.72 -13.54
CA LYS A 136 -4.48 -1.63 -14.65
C LYS A 136 -4.70 -0.88 -15.97
N VAL A 137 -5.18 0.36 -15.93
CA VAL A 137 -5.40 1.18 -17.14
C VAL A 137 -4.08 1.56 -17.81
N LYS A 138 -3.07 1.96 -17.02
CA LYS A 138 -1.76 2.39 -17.52
C LYS A 138 -0.94 1.23 -18.11
N GLU A 139 -1.08 0.02 -17.57
CA GLU A 139 -0.41 -1.16 -18.10
C GLU A 139 -0.97 -1.56 -19.49
N VAL A 140 -2.30 -1.48 -19.67
CA VAL A 140 -2.94 -1.74 -20.97
C VAL A 140 -2.58 -0.68 -22.01
N GLU A 141 -2.48 0.59 -21.62
CA GLU A 141 -2.05 1.67 -22.52
C GLU A 141 -0.59 1.50 -22.96
N ALA A 142 0.30 1.09 -22.06
CA ALA A 142 1.72 0.86 -22.36
C ALA A 142 1.98 -0.38 -23.24
N ILE A 143 1.12 -1.39 -23.19
CA ILE A 143 1.20 -2.57 -24.08
C ILE A 143 0.71 -2.22 -25.50
N ASN A 144 -0.19 -1.24 -25.63
CA ASN A 144 -0.83 -0.87 -26.89
C ASN A 144 -0.19 0.34 -27.60
N SER A 145 0.84 0.95 -27.00
CA SER A 145 1.66 2.04 -27.57
C SER A 145 2.92 1.52 -28.25
#